data_AF-A0A8K1FY81-F1
#
_entry.id   AF-A0A8K1FY81-F1
#
_cell.length_a   1.000
_cell.length_b   1.000
_cell.length_c   1.000
_cell.angle_alpha   90.00
_cell.angle_beta   90.00
_cell.angle_gamma   90.00
#
_symmetry.space_group_name_H-M   'P 1'
#
loop_
_entity.id
_entity.type
_entity.pdbx_description
1 polymer ?
#
loop_
_entity_poly.entity_id
_entity_poly.type
_entity_poly.pdbx_seq_one_letter_code
_entity_poly.pdbx_strand_id
1 'polypeptide(L)'
;KSHCKPQNSCGSSVCSFGSRCVDGQCVCPRCQRQPPAPVCGTDGVTYGSPCQLQVASCRLQKSIEVAKMGPCEDECGSGGSGGSGDGSECEQERCRQFGGWWDEDAEDEPCVCDFTCLAAPRSPVCGSDGVTYANECELKKTRCEKRQELFVASQGACRGE
;
A
#
# COMPACT_ATOMS: atom_id res chain seq x y z
N LYS A 1 41.28 -28.53 2.49
CA LYS A 1 39.89 -28.13 2.83
C LYS A 1 39.86 -26.61 2.89
N SER A 2 39.36 -25.97 1.83
CA SER A 2 39.34 -24.51 1.69
C SER A 2 38.23 -23.94 2.56
N HIS A 3 38.58 -23.31 3.69
CA HIS A 3 37.59 -22.64 4.53
C HIS A 3 37.13 -21.36 3.83
N CYS A 4 35.92 -21.36 3.27
CA CYS A 4 35.24 -20.14 2.86
C CYS A 4 35.07 -19.24 4.10
N LYS A 5 35.79 -18.12 4.16
CA LYS A 5 35.54 -17.09 5.16
C LYS A 5 34.16 -16.47 4.90
N PRO A 6 33.34 -16.20 5.93
CA PRO A 6 32.07 -15.50 5.76
C PRO A 6 32.34 -14.13 5.13
N GLN A 7 31.54 -13.76 4.13
CA GLN A 7 31.78 -12.64 3.20
C GLN A 7 31.82 -11.24 3.85
N ASN A 8 31.65 -11.16 5.17
CA ASN A 8 31.66 -9.94 5.99
C ASN A 8 32.76 -9.94 7.07
N SER A 9 33.70 -10.89 7.05
CA SER A 9 34.80 -10.94 8.04
C SER A 9 36.00 -10.10 7.62
N CYS A 10 36.36 -9.12 8.47
CA CYS A 10 37.48 -8.20 8.32
C CYS A 10 38.56 -8.52 9.35
N GLY A 11 39.54 -9.36 8.98
CA GLY A 11 40.54 -9.84 9.94
C GLY A 11 39.90 -10.66 11.07
N SER A 12 39.82 -10.10 12.28
CA SER A 12 39.20 -10.68 13.48
C SER A 12 37.79 -10.15 13.78
N SER A 13 37.31 -9.11 13.10
CA SER A 13 35.98 -8.52 13.32
C SER A 13 35.01 -8.93 12.20
N VAL A 14 33.76 -9.18 12.56
CA VAL A 14 32.69 -9.46 11.60
C VAL A 14 31.90 -8.17 11.41
N CYS A 15 31.83 -7.71 10.15
CA CYS A 15 31.06 -6.53 9.78
C CYS A 15 29.55 -6.84 9.86
N SER A 16 28.85 -6.09 10.70
CA SER A 16 27.41 -6.24 10.98
C SER A 16 26.56 -5.22 10.19
N PHE A 17 25.24 -5.43 10.17
CA PHE A 17 24.26 -4.46 9.63
C PHE A 17 24.52 -4.03 8.18
N GLY A 18 24.93 -4.97 7.32
CA GLY A 18 25.15 -4.72 5.89
C GLY A 18 26.44 -3.98 5.54
N SER A 19 27.37 -3.78 6.48
CA SER A 19 28.70 -3.24 6.20
C SER A 19 29.63 -4.26 5.52
N ARG A 20 30.57 -3.77 4.70
CA ARG A 20 31.58 -4.58 4.00
C ARG A 20 32.98 -4.19 4.44
N CYS A 21 33.88 -5.16 4.53
CA CYS A 21 35.30 -4.91 4.78
C CYS A 21 36.00 -4.29 3.56
N VAL A 22 36.63 -3.13 3.75
CA VAL A 22 37.54 -2.48 2.80
C VAL A 22 38.77 -2.04 3.58
N ASP A 23 39.96 -2.48 3.17
CA ASP A 23 41.24 -2.13 3.81
C ASP A 23 41.30 -2.33 5.33
N GLY A 24 40.66 -3.39 5.84
CA GLY A 24 40.64 -3.68 7.29
C GLY A 24 39.59 -2.89 8.08
N GLN A 25 38.73 -2.11 7.41
CA GLN A 25 37.67 -1.33 8.03
C GLN A 25 36.28 -1.74 7.51
N CYS A 26 35.32 -1.87 8.41
CA CYS A 26 33.92 -2.07 8.03
C CYS A 26 33.35 -0.73 7.55
N VAL A 27 33.00 -0.65 6.27
CA VAL A 27 32.44 0.55 5.65
C VAL A 27 31.02 0.29 5.14
N CYS A 28 30.15 1.29 5.24
CA CYS A 28 28.79 1.18 4.71
C CYS A 28 28.80 1.20 3.18
N PRO A 29 27.89 0.45 2.54
CA PRO A 29 27.75 0.46 1.09
C PRO A 29 27.37 1.88 0.60
N ARG A 30 27.58 2.12 -0.69
CA ARG A 30 27.12 3.34 -1.36
C ARG A 30 26.21 2.92 -2.50
N CYS A 31 25.04 3.54 -2.60
CA CYS A 31 24.11 3.28 -3.68
C CYS A 31 24.52 4.09 -4.90
N GLN A 32 24.81 3.41 -6.01
CA GLN A 32 25.10 4.06 -7.29
C GLN A 32 23.97 3.78 -8.26
N ARG A 33 23.31 4.84 -8.74
CA ARG A 33 22.33 4.85 -9.85
C ARG A 33 21.45 3.60 -9.92
N GLN A 34 20.69 3.35 -8.85
CA GLN A 34 19.64 2.34 -8.87
C GLN A 34 18.31 2.98 -9.24
N PRO A 35 17.45 2.29 -10.00
CA PRO A 35 16.09 2.75 -10.22
C PRO A 35 15.36 2.86 -8.87
N PRO A 36 14.42 3.80 -8.74
CA PRO A 36 13.56 3.88 -7.56
C PRO A 36 12.76 2.59 -7.45
N ALA A 37 12.90 1.91 -6.32
CA ALA A 37 12.24 0.65 -6.01
C ALA A 37 11.91 0.66 -4.52
N PRO A 38 10.84 1.36 -4.11
CA PRO A 38 10.55 1.56 -2.69
C PRO A 38 10.36 0.23 -1.97
N VAL A 39 10.86 0.15 -0.74
CA VAL A 39 10.73 -1.01 0.15
C VAL A 39 10.38 -0.57 1.56
N CYS A 40 9.61 -1.40 2.25
CA CYS A 40 9.28 -1.20 3.65
C CYS A 40 10.31 -1.93 4.51
N GLY A 41 10.94 -1.21 5.43
CA GLY A 41 11.84 -1.80 6.41
C GLY A 41 11.09 -2.48 7.57
N THR A 42 11.75 -3.42 8.24
CA THR A 42 11.26 -4.03 9.49
C THR A 42 11.13 -3.03 10.64
N ASP A 43 11.66 -1.82 10.47
CA ASP A 43 11.51 -0.68 11.37
C ASP A 43 10.28 0.19 11.05
N GLY A 44 9.46 -0.20 10.07
CA GLY A 44 8.28 0.55 9.65
C GLY A 44 8.59 1.80 8.81
N VAL A 45 9.83 1.94 8.32
CA VAL A 45 10.25 3.09 7.51
C VAL A 45 10.30 2.70 6.03
N THR A 46 9.75 3.56 5.18
CA THR A 46 9.86 3.43 3.72
C THR A 46 11.24 3.90 3.24
N TYR A 47 11.95 3.04 2.51
CA TYR A 47 13.21 3.37 1.86
C TYR A 47 13.03 3.40 0.34
N GLY A 48 13.60 4.38 -0.35
CA GLY A 48 13.43 4.54 -1.81
C GLY A 48 14.11 3.47 -2.67
N SER A 49 14.95 2.64 -2.06
CA SER A 49 15.54 1.44 -2.68
C SER A 49 16.04 0.45 -1.62
N PRO A 50 16.18 -0.85 -1.96
CA PRO A 50 16.80 -1.83 -1.06
C PRO A 50 18.23 -1.45 -0.62
N CYS A 51 18.98 -0.77 -1.50
CA CYS A 51 20.31 -0.30 -1.13
C CYS A 51 20.24 0.82 -0.10
N GLN A 52 19.31 1.77 -0.22
CA GLN A 52 19.14 2.83 0.78
C GLN A 52 18.80 2.25 2.15
N LEU A 53 17.97 1.20 2.21
CA LEU A 53 17.69 0.45 3.43
C LEU A 53 18.97 -0.15 4.03
N GLN A 54 19.81 -0.81 3.22
CA GLN A 54 21.08 -1.36 3.70
C GLN A 54 22.06 -0.28 4.19
N VAL A 55 22.09 0.88 3.52
CA VAL A 55 22.91 2.02 3.97
C VAL A 55 22.40 2.55 5.31
N ALA A 56 21.08 2.64 5.48
CA ALA A 56 20.46 3.06 6.74
C ALA A 56 20.71 2.05 7.87
N SER A 57 20.52 0.76 7.61
CA SER A 57 20.87 -0.35 8.53
C SER A 57 22.30 -0.21 9.02
N CYS A 58 23.24 0.01 8.11
CA CYS A 58 24.65 0.18 8.44
C CYS A 58 24.93 1.46 9.23
N ARG A 59 24.35 2.61 8.84
CA ARG A 59 24.60 3.90 9.53
C ARG A 59 23.98 3.97 10.91
N LEU A 60 22.80 3.36 11.07
CA LEU A 60 22.07 3.33 12.34
C LEU A 60 22.53 2.19 13.25
N GLN A 61 23.36 1.27 12.75
CA GLN A 61 23.77 0.05 13.46
C GLN A 61 22.57 -0.76 13.96
N LYS A 62 21.53 -0.87 13.10
CA LYS A 62 20.30 -1.61 13.36
C LYS A 62 20.10 -2.69 12.32
N SER A 63 19.53 -3.83 12.72
CA SER A 63 19.15 -4.92 11.80
C SER A 63 17.83 -4.58 11.12
N ILE A 64 17.89 -3.70 10.12
CA ILE A 64 16.74 -3.31 9.31
C ILE A 64 16.77 -4.18 8.07
N GLU A 65 15.73 -4.97 7.87
CA GLU A 65 15.56 -5.86 6.72
C GLU A 65 14.34 -5.40 5.91
N VAL A 66 14.23 -5.88 4.67
CA VAL A 66 13.03 -5.61 3.87
C VAL A 66 11.88 -6.45 4.44
N ALA A 67 10.88 -5.79 5.03
CA ALA A 67 9.64 -6.43 5.44
C ALA A 67 8.72 -6.70 4.25
N LYS A 68 8.60 -5.74 3.32
CA LYS A 68 7.73 -5.81 2.14
C LYS A 68 8.28 -4.97 0.97
N MET A 69 7.98 -5.38 -0.26
CA MET A 69 8.23 -4.57 -1.46
C MET A 69 7.16 -3.49 -1.61
N GLY A 70 7.56 -2.25 -1.89
CA GLY A 70 6.69 -1.06 -1.82
C GLY A 70 6.87 -0.27 -0.51
N PRO A 71 6.25 0.90 -0.39
CA PRO A 71 6.26 1.69 0.85
C PRO A 71 5.62 0.93 2.03
N CYS A 72 5.97 1.31 3.26
CA CYS A 72 5.34 0.78 4.48
C CYS A 72 3.89 1.21 4.62
N GLU A 73 3.59 2.41 4.16
CA GLU A 73 2.23 2.92 4.02
C GLU A 73 1.76 2.50 2.62
N ASP A 74 0.89 1.49 2.58
CA ASP A 74 0.03 1.31 1.43
C ASP A 74 -0.96 2.47 1.42
N GLU A 75 -0.94 3.30 0.38
CA GLU A 75 -2.03 4.25 0.14
C GLU A 75 -3.33 3.45 0.06
N CYS A 76 -4.05 3.44 1.19
CA CYS A 76 -5.28 2.73 1.46
C CYS A 76 -5.37 1.31 0.86
N GLY A 77 -4.69 0.33 1.46
CA GLY A 77 -5.05 -1.07 1.22
C GLY A 77 -4.01 -2.10 1.59
N SER A 78 -3.90 -2.43 2.89
CA SER A 78 -3.81 -3.79 3.43
C SER A 78 -3.27 -3.72 4.86
N GLY A 79 -3.97 -4.40 5.78
CA GLY A 79 -3.77 -4.26 7.23
C GLY A 79 -2.32 -4.35 7.69
N GLY A 80 -1.89 -3.31 8.40
CA GLY A 80 -0.67 -3.28 9.19
C GLY A 80 -0.82 -2.22 10.28
N SER A 81 -0.95 -2.67 11.53
CA SER A 81 -1.03 -1.82 12.70
C SER A 81 0.29 -1.08 12.91
N GLY A 82 0.27 0.25 12.99
CA GLY A 82 1.39 1.01 13.51
C GLY A 82 1.56 2.40 12.90
N GLY A 83 0.71 3.33 13.29
CA GLY A 83 0.93 4.76 13.07
C GLY A 83 0.06 5.55 14.03
N SER A 84 0.68 6.39 14.87
CA SER A 84 -0.02 7.37 15.70
C SER A 84 -0.52 8.50 14.82
N GLY A 85 -1.63 8.26 14.14
CA GLY A 85 -2.45 9.20 13.40
C GLY A 85 -3.86 8.61 13.44
N ASP A 86 -4.83 9.41 13.89
CA ASP A 86 -6.22 8.99 13.97
C ASP A 86 -6.65 8.47 12.60
N GLY A 87 -7.16 7.24 12.52
CA GLY A 87 -7.43 6.53 11.25
C GLY A 87 -8.49 7.17 10.35
N SER A 88 -8.87 8.42 10.61
CA SER A 88 -9.91 9.17 9.92
C SER A 88 -9.54 9.61 8.51
N GLU A 89 -8.26 9.84 8.19
CA GLU A 89 -7.86 10.25 6.83
C GLU A 89 -8.07 9.13 5.80
N CYS A 90 -7.77 7.87 6.15
CA CYS A 90 -7.95 6.75 5.22
C CYS A 90 -9.41 6.33 5.07
N GLU A 91 -10.22 6.47 6.13
CA GLU A 91 -11.65 6.20 6.05
C GLU A 91 -12.40 7.30 5.28
N GLN A 92 -11.98 8.56 5.42
CA GLN A 92 -12.46 9.70 4.64
C GLN A 92 -12.13 9.56 3.16
N GLU A 93 -10.89 9.23 2.81
CA GLU A 93 -10.49 9.02 1.42
C GLU A 93 -11.19 7.81 0.79
N ARG A 94 -11.32 6.71 1.53
CA ARG A 94 -12.02 5.51 1.07
C ARG A 94 -13.52 5.76 0.87
N CYS A 95 -14.13 6.59 1.71
CA CYS A 95 -15.51 7.03 1.51
C CYS A 95 -15.67 7.80 0.18
N ARG A 96 -14.78 8.78 -0.06
CA ARG A 96 -14.76 9.55 -1.33
C ARG A 96 -14.50 8.66 -2.53
N GLN A 97 -13.63 7.65 -2.40
CA GLN A 97 -13.30 6.71 -3.48
C GLN A 97 -14.52 5.90 -3.94
N PHE A 98 -15.37 5.46 -3.02
CA PHE A 98 -16.60 4.75 -3.38
C PHE A 98 -17.74 5.69 -3.81
N GLY A 99 -17.54 7.01 -3.69
CA GLY A 99 -18.48 8.05 -4.10
C GLY A 99 -19.37 8.57 -2.97
N GLY A 100 -19.01 8.32 -1.72
CA GLY A 100 -19.65 8.91 -0.55
C GLY A 100 -18.98 10.22 -0.13
N TRP A 101 -19.64 10.94 0.77
CA TRP A 101 -19.08 12.08 1.48
C TRP A 101 -19.01 11.74 2.98
N TRP A 102 -17.86 11.98 3.58
CA TRP A 102 -17.59 11.86 4.99
C TRP A 102 -18.27 12.95 5.82
N ASP A 103 -19.16 12.61 6.72
CA ASP A 103 -19.76 13.54 7.67
C ASP A 103 -19.11 13.31 9.03
N GLU A 104 -18.32 14.29 9.49
CA GLU A 104 -17.62 14.24 10.78
C GLU A 104 -18.60 14.34 11.96
N ASP A 105 -19.82 14.86 11.72
CA ASP A 105 -20.87 15.04 12.73
C ASP A 105 -21.81 13.82 12.82
N ALA A 106 -21.63 12.81 11.97
CA ALA A 106 -22.41 11.57 12.01
C ALA A 106 -21.90 10.63 13.11
N GLU A 107 -22.72 10.42 14.14
CA GLU A 107 -22.36 9.65 15.34
C GLU A 107 -22.21 8.12 15.11
N ASP A 108 -22.75 7.58 14.01
CA ASP A 108 -22.79 6.14 13.73
C ASP A 108 -22.02 5.73 12.46
N GLU A 109 -22.36 6.29 11.29
CA GLU A 109 -21.69 6.03 10.02
C GLU A 109 -21.25 7.34 9.35
N PRO A 110 -19.96 7.73 9.47
CA PRO A 110 -19.43 8.94 8.84
C PRO A 110 -19.55 8.93 7.32
N CYS A 111 -19.53 7.77 6.66
CA CYS A 111 -19.62 7.75 5.20
C CYS A 111 -21.06 7.82 4.69
N VAL A 112 -21.46 8.99 4.20
CA VAL A 112 -22.79 9.27 3.65
C VAL A 112 -22.83 8.98 2.15
N CYS A 113 -23.70 8.06 1.76
CA CYS A 113 -23.95 7.68 0.36
C CYS A 113 -25.21 8.37 -0.19
N ASP A 114 -25.12 9.67 -0.47
CA ASP A 114 -26.25 10.42 -1.01
C ASP A 114 -26.37 10.30 -2.55
N PHE A 115 -27.05 9.24 -2.99
CA PHE A 115 -27.36 9.02 -4.41
C PHE A 115 -28.85 9.16 -4.67
N THR A 116 -29.25 10.28 -5.30
CA THR A 116 -30.61 10.47 -5.80
C THR A 116 -30.74 10.01 -7.25
N CYS A 117 -31.11 8.75 -7.46
CA CYS A 117 -31.21 8.14 -8.80
C CYS A 117 -32.56 8.33 -9.50
N LEU A 118 -33.50 9.09 -8.91
CA LEU A 118 -34.87 9.27 -9.44
C LEU A 118 -34.91 9.90 -10.83
N ALA A 119 -34.00 10.83 -11.13
CA ALA A 119 -33.91 11.48 -12.43
C ALA A 119 -33.04 10.71 -13.44
N ALA A 120 -32.41 9.61 -13.02
CA ALA A 120 -31.52 8.85 -13.89
C ALA A 120 -32.32 8.00 -14.89
N PRO A 121 -32.01 8.06 -16.19
CA PRO A 121 -32.68 7.23 -17.18
C PRO A 121 -32.39 5.75 -16.92
N ARG A 122 -33.38 4.87 -17.17
CA ARG A 122 -33.20 3.42 -17.09
C ARG A 122 -32.36 2.91 -18.27
N SER A 123 -31.05 2.97 -18.12
CA SER A 123 -30.06 2.49 -19.09
C SER A 123 -29.25 1.38 -18.44
N PRO A 124 -29.65 0.11 -18.57
CA PRO A 124 -29.08 -0.98 -17.79
C PRO A 124 -27.59 -1.17 -18.06
N VAL A 125 -26.84 -1.54 -17.02
CA VAL A 125 -25.40 -1.81 -17.07
C VAL A 125 -25.06 -3.10 -16.34
N CYS A 126 -24.03 -3.79 -16.82
CA CYS A 126 -23.49 -4.96 -16.15
C CYS A 126 -22.34 -4.52 -15.24
N GLY A 127 -22.44 -4.81 -13.95
CA GLY A 127 -21.38 -4.57 -12.98
C GLY A 127 -20.24 -5.58 -13.09
N SER A 128 -19.08 -5.21 -12.57
CA SER A 128 -17.91 -6.09 -12.43
C SER A 128 -18.15 -7.29 -11.50
N ASP A 129 -19.20 -7.23 -10.69
CA ASP A 129 -19.71 -8.31 -9.84
C ASP A 129 -20.64 -9.29 -10.59
N GLY A 130 -20.86 -9.09 -11.89
CA GLY A 130 -21.77 -9.92 -12.69
C GLY A 130 -23.26 -9.61 -12.45
N VAL A 131 -23.58 -8.54 -11.70
CA VAL A 131 -24.96 -8.13 -11.44
C VAL A 131 -25.40 -7.07 -12.45
N THR A 132 -26.64 -7.19 -12.93
CA THR A 132 -27.25 -6.16 -13.79
C THR A 132 -27.88 -5.06 -12.95
N TYR A 133 -27.42 -3.83 -13.14
CA TYR A 133 -27.96 -2.64 -12.50
C TYR A 133 -28.91 -1.90 -13.45
N ALA A 134 -29.97 -1.30 -12.89
CA ALA A 134 -30.98 -0.60 -13.69
C ALA A 134 -30.42 0.62 -14.44
N ASN A 135 -29.40 1.25 -13.89
CA ASN A 135 -28.59 2.29 -14.51
C ASN A 135 -27.25 2.45 -13.77
N GLU A 136 -26.36 3.28 -14.30
CA GLU A 136 -25.05 3.56 -13.70
C GLU A 136 -25.15 4.27 -12.33
N CYS A 137 -26.21 5.04 -12.07
CA CYS A 137 -26.44 5.67 -10.76
C CYS A 137 -26.66 4.60 -9.67
N GLU A 138 -27.52 3.61 -9.93
CA GLU A 138 -27.78 2.50 -9.00
C GLU A 138 -26.52 1.65 -8.74
N LEU A 139 -25.67 1.48 -9.77
CA LEU A 139 -24.37 0.81 -9.60
C LEU A 139 -23.46 1.61 -8.66
N LYS A 140 -23.32 2.94 -8.88
CA LYS A 140 -22.49 3.80 -8.03
C LYS A 140 -23.04 3.91 -6.60
N LYS A 141 -24.36 3.94 -6.44
CA LYS A 141 -25.02 3.88 -5.14
C LYS A 141 -24.63 2.60 -4.40
N THR A 142 -24.76 1.46 -5.07
CA THR A 142 -24.40 0.15 -4.49
C THR A 142 -22.91 0.08 -4.15
N ARG A 143 -22.05 0.65 -5.00
CA ARG A 143 -20.60 0.77 -4.76
C ARG A 143 -20.31 1.48 -3.44
N CYS A 144 -20.98 2.61 -3.20
CA CYS A 144 -20.85 3.39 -1.98
C CYS A 144 -21.39 2.62 -0.76
N GLU A 145 -22.64 2.15 -0.82
CA GLU A 145 -23.31 1.48 0.30
C GLU A 145 -22.59 0.19 0.72
N LYS A 146 -22.05 -0.58 -0.23
CA LYS A 146 -21.32 -1.82 0.06
C LYS A 146 -19.84 -1.60 0.37
N ARG A 147 -19.32 -0.36 0.23
CA ARG A 147 -17.91 0.00 0.36
C ARG A 147 -16.97 -0.95 -0.39
N GLN A 148 -17.33 -1.26 -1.63
CA GLN A 148 -16.65 -2.23 -2.48
C GLN A 148 -16.34 -1.63 -3.85
N GLU A 149 -15.21 -2.01 -4.43
CA GLU A 149 -14.89 -1.61 -5.81
C GLU A 149 -15.84 -2.28 -6.79
N LEU A 150 -16.68 -1.46 -7.42
CA LEU A 150 -17.67 -1.88 -8.40
C LEU A 150 -17.62 -0.90 -9.57
N PHE A 151 -17.47 -1.42 -10.78
CA PHE A 151 -17.43 -0.62 -12.00
C PHE A 151 -18.33 -1.22 -13.07
N VAL A 152 -18.68 -0.41 -14.07
CA VAL A 152 -19.42 -0.89 -15.23
C VAL A 152 -18.49 -1.78 -16.06
N ALA A 153 -18.76 -3.08 -16.08
CA ALA A 153 -18.06 -4.04 -16.92
C ALA A 153 -18.52 -3.95 -18.39
N SER A 154 -19.83 -3.74 -18.61
CA SER A 154 -20.37 -3.52 -19.97
C SER A 154 -21.70 -2.76 -19.95
N GLN A 155 -22.03 -2.14 -21.09
CA GLN A 155 -23.34 -1.53 -21.32
C GLN A 155 -24.38 -2.61 -21.62
N GLY A 156 -25.59 -2.47 -21.07
CA GLY A 156 -26.66 -3.46 -21.12
C GLY A 156 -26.63 -4.44 -19.95
N ALA A 157 -27.56 -5.40 -19.95
CA ALA A 157 -27.61 -6.45 -18.93
C ALA A 157 -26.42 -7.42 -19.04
N CYS A 158 -26.03 -8.00 -17.91
CA CYS A 158 -25.05 -9.08 -17.89
C CYS A 158 -25.57 -10.27 -18.70
N ARG A 159 -24.66 -10.90 -19.45
CA ARG A 159 -24.95 -12.15 -20.16
C ARG A 159 -24.90 -13.26 -19.12
N GLY A 160 -26.06 -13.69 -18.64
CA GLY A 160 -26.15 -14.86 -17.78
C GLY A 160 -25.63 -16.10 -18.52
N GLU A 161 -24.81 -16.89 -17.83
CA GLU A 161 -24.54 -18.28 -18.17
C GLU A 161 -25.57 -19.19 -17.47
#